data_AF-A0A386AZY9-F1
#
_entry.id   AF-A0A386AZY9-F1
#
_cell.length_a   1.000
_cell.length_b   1.000
_cell.length_c   1.000
_cell.angle_alpha   90.00
_cell.angle_beta   90.00
_cell.angle_gamma   90.00
#
_symmetry.space_group_name_H-M   'P 1'
#
loop_
_entity.id
_entity.type
_entity.pdbx_description
1 polymer ?
#
loop_
_entity_poly.entity_id
_entity_poly.type
_entity_poly.pdbx_seq_one_letter_code
_entity_poly.pdbx_strand_id
1 'polypeptide(L)'
;MIKLNYKNIIFLQYYVSMSGRIFPKRFNSLTTRGQRYISKAIKNARIIGFLPFRYVIGNKIKILIKILIKILIRINLSIKI
;
A
#
# COMPACT_ATOMS: atom_id res chain seq x y z
N MET A 1 -21.59 -5.76 -12.27
CA MET A 1 -20.47 -6.11 -11.37
C MET A 1 -19.17 -5.81 -12.12
N ILE A 2 -18.35 -4.88 -11.64
CA ILE A 2 -17.11 -4.45 -12.32
C ILE A 2 -16.22 -5.68 -12.52
N LYS A 3 -15.87 -5.97 -13.78
CA LYS A 3 -15.08 -7.15 -14.15
C LYS A 3 -13.62 -6.91 -13.76
N LEU A 4 -13.27 -7.35 -12.56
CA LEU A 4 -11.98 -7.07 -11.91
C LEU A 4 -10.91 -8.00 -12.50
N ASN A 5 -10.08 -7.44 -13.39
CA ASN A 5 -9.05 -8.17 -14.11
C ASN A 5 -7.66 -7.91 -13.51
N TYR A 6 -6.77 -8.90 -13.63
CA TYR A 6 -5.35 -8.78 -13.26
C TYR A 6 -4.61 -7.68 -14.04
N LYS A 7 -5.18 -7.23 -15.16
CA LYS A 7 -4.63 -6.18 -16.04
C LYS A 7 -4.78 -4.78 -15.46
N ASN A 8 -5.71 -4.55 -14.53
CA ASN A 8 -5.93 -3.21 -13.98
C ASN A 8 -4.96 -2.94 -12.81
N ILE A 9 -3.71 -2.68 -13.16
CA ILE A 9 -2.60 -2.57 -12.20
C ILE A 9 -2.85 -1.45 -11.19
N ILE A 10 -3.33 -0.28 -11.65
CA ILE A 10 -3.58 0.89 -10.82
C ILE A 10 -4.58 0.54 -9.71
N PHE A 11 -5.68 -0.12 -10.06
CA PHE A 11 -6.66 -0.57 -9.08
C PHE A 11 -6.07 -1.58 -8.09
N LEU A 12 -5.31 -2.56 -8.57
CA LEU A 12 -4.72 -3.61 -7.73
C LEU A 12 -3.65 -3.08 -6.77
N GLN A 13 -2.90 -2.06 -7.18
CA GLN A 13 -1.87 -1.42 -6.35
C GLN A 13 -2.47 -0.81 -5.07
N TYR A 14 -3.68 -0.25 -5.10
CA TYR A 14 -4.34 0.28 -3.90
C TYR A 14 -4.59 -0.79 -2.82
N TYR A 15 -4.72 -2.06 -3.22
CA TYR A 15 -4.96 -3.19 -2.31
C TYR A 15 -3.68 -3.92 -1.89
N VAL A 16 -2.52 -3.38 -2.25
CA VAL A 16 -1.20 -3.89 -1.89
C VAL A 16 -0.48 -2.86 -1.03
N SER A 17 0.10 -3.33 0.07
CA SER A 17 0.92 -2.51 0.94
C SER A 17 2.21 -2.10 0.26
N MET A 18 2.85 -1.07 0.78
CA MET A 18 4.15 -0.65 0.28
C MET A 18 5.23 -1.72 0.35
N SER A 19 5.10 -2.73 1.22
CA SER A 19 6.04 -3.84 1.27
C SER A 19 5.78 -4.90 0.20
N GLY A 20 4.66 -4.81 -0.53
CA GLY A 20 4.24 -5.79 -1.51
C GLY A 20 3.34 -6.86 -0.90
N ARG A 21 2.76 -6.64 0.29
CA ARG A 21 1.83 -7.59 0.93
C ARG A 21 0.38 -7.21 0.59
N ILE A 22 -0.51 -8.17 0.39
CA ILE A 22 -1.94 -7.88 0.15
C ILE A 22 -2.57 -7.37 1.45
N PHE A 23 -3.34 -6.28 1.40
CA PHE A 23 -4.06 -5.80 2.60
C PHE A 23 -5.10 -6.82 3.07
N PRO A 24 -5.16 -7.14 4.37
CA PRO A 24 -6.22 -7.99 4.89
C PRO A 24 -7.56 -7.23 4.86
N LYS A 25 -8.65 -7.98 4.74
CA LYS A 25 -10.01 -7.44 4.58
C LYS A 25 -10.35 -6.34 5.60
N ARG A 26 -9.91 -6.46 6.86
CA ARG A 26 -10.24 -5.49 7.92
C ARG A 26 -9.81 -4.05 7.66
N PHE A 27 -8.83 -3.81 6.78
CA PHE A 27 -8.41 -2.46 6.39
C PHE A 27 -9.15 -1.94 5.15
N ASN A 28 -9.88 -2.81 4.46
CA ASN A 28 -10.57 -2.50 3.22
C ASN A 28 -12.08 -2.58 3.46
N SER A 29 -12.87 -1.65 2.94
CA SER A 29 -14.34 -1.69 2.99
C SER A 29 -14.96 -2.69 1.98
N LEU A 30 -14.33 -3.85 1.79
CA LEU A 30 -14.73 -4.87 0.82
C LEU A 30 -15.60 -5.96 1.44
N THR A 31 -16.52 -6.50 0.64
CA THR A 31 -17.21 -7.75 0.99
C THR A 31 -16.24 -8.95 0.95
N THR A 32 -16.58 -10.04 1.64
CA THR A 32 -15.75 -11.26 1.65
C THR A 32 -15.53 -11.82 0.25
N ARG A 33 -16.56 -11.77 -0.61
CA ARG A 33 -16.46 -12.18 -2.02
C ARG A 33 -15.51 -11.26 -2.78
N GLY A 34 -15.65 -9.95 -2.63
CA GLY A 34 -14.77 -8.95 -3.26
C GLY A 34 -13.29 -9.14 -2.91
N GLN A 35 -12.98 -9.37 -1.63
CA GLN A 35 -11.60 -9.63 -1.19
C GLN A 35 -11.00 -10.90 -1.84
N ARG A 36 -11.79 -11.97 -1.99
CA ARG A 36 -11.34 -13.21 -2.67
C ARG A 36 -11.03 -12.95 -4.14
N TYR A 37 -11.89 -12.22 -4.85
CA TYR A 37 -11.65 -11.84 -6.25
C TYR A 37 -10.39 -10.98 -6.41
N ILE A 38 -10.24 -9.95 -5.57
CA ILE A 38 -9.04 -9.09 -5.59
C ILE A 38 -7.79 -9.91 -5.28
N SER A 39 -7.84 -10.77 -4.27
CA SER A 39 -6.70 -11.63 -3.93
C SER A 39 -6.30 -12.55 -5.09
N LYS A 40 -7.27 -13.11 -5.83
CA LYS A 40 -7.01 -13.92 -7.03
C LYS A 40 -6.40 -13.07 -8.15
N ALA A 41 -6.95 -11.88 -8.41
CA ALA A 41 -6.44 -10.97 -9.43
C ALA A 41 -5.01 -10.50 -9.13
N ILE A 42 -4.70 -10.14 -7.88
CA ILE A 42 -3.33 -9.77 -7.46
C ILE A 42 -2.36 -10.94 -7.63
N LYS A 43 -2.75 -12.15 -7.22
CA LYS A 43 -1.91 -13.35 -7.40
C LYS A 43 -1.60 -13.61 -8.87
N ASN A 44 -2.61 -13.54 -9.74
CA ASN A 44 -2.42 -13.70 -11.17
C ASN A 44 -1.50 -12.59 -11.75
N ALA A 45 -1.71 -11.33 -11.35
CA ALA A 45 -0.88 -10.21 -11.78
C ALA A 45 0.59 -10.37 -11.35
N ARG A 46 0.85 -10.98 -10.19
CA ARG A 46 2.21 -11.28 -9.72
C ARG A 46 2.90 -12.38 -10.52
N ILE A 47 2.17 -13.44 -10.87
CA ILE A 47 2.71 -14.54 -11.70
C ILE A 47 3.13 -14.02 -13.07
N ILE A 48 2.35 -13.10 -13.64
CA ILE A 48 2.64 -12.47 -14.95
C ILE A 48 3.76 -11.42 -14.85
N GLY A 49 4.06 -10.90 -13.66
CA GLY A 49 5.10 -9.89 -13.44
C GLY A 49 4.62 -8.45 -13.41
N PHE A 50 3.30 -8.19 -13.42
CA PHE A 50 2.76 -6.82 -13.31
C PHE A 50 2.86 -6.22 -11.89
N LEU A 51 2.90 -7.06 -10.86
CA LEU A 51 3.12 -6.63 -9.48
C LEU A 51 4.26 -7.45 -8.86
N PRO A 52 5.18 -6.83 -8.10
CA PRO A 52 6.21 -7.56 -7.38
C PRO A 52 5.66 -8.18 -6.08
N PHE A 53 6.31 -9.26 -5.63
CA PHE A 53 6.00 -9.91 -4.36
C PHE A 53 6.52 -9.13 -3.14
N ARG A 54 7.63 -8.39 -3.32
CA ARG A 54 8.27 -7.60 -2.28
C ARG A 54 8.81 -6.32 -2.92
N TYR A 55 8.42 -5.18 -2.37
CA TYR A 55 9.13 -3.94 -2.66
C TYR A 55 10.22 -3.76 -1.60
N VAL A 56 11.42 -3.38 -2.06
CA VAL A 56 12.47 -2.95 -1.15
C VAL A 56 12.11 -1.54 -0.67
N ILE A 57 11.67 -1.43 0.59
CA ILE A 57 11.46 -0.12 1.24
C ILE A 57 12.83 0.52 1.41
N GLY A 58 13.07 1.55 0.60
CA GLY A 58 14.21 2.46 0.76
C GLY A 58 13.76 3.81 1.28
N ASN A 59 13.19 4.66 0.44
CA ASN A 59 13.46 6.09 0.64
C ASN A 59 12.23 6.97 0.91
N LYS A 60 11.11 6.86 0.18
CA LYS A 60 10.09 7.93 0.21
C LYS A 60 9.34 8.13 1.55
N ILE A 61 8.79 7.07 2.17
CA ILE A 61 8.03 7.23 3.44
C ILE A 61 8.94 7.46 4.65
N LYS A 62 10.10 6.78 4.72
CA LYS A 62 11.08 7.04 5.78
C LYS A 62 11.55 8.50 5.75
N ILE A 63 11.76 9.06 4.55
CA ILE A 63 12.09 10.47 4.36
C ILE A 63 10.94 11.37 4.84
N LEU A 64 9.70 11.09 4.44
CA LEU A 64 8.54 11.90 4.84
C LEU A 64 8.33 11.89 6.36
N ILE A 65 8.38 10.71 7.00
CA ILE A 65 8.29 10.57 8.46
C ILE A 65 9.45 11.28 9.15
N LYS A 66 10.68 11.15 8.65
CA LYS A 66 11.86 11.81 9.24
C LYS A 66 11.79 13.34 9.10
N ILE A 67 11.22 13.85 8.01
CA ILE A 67 10.93 15.29 7.83
C ILE A 67 9.84 15.74 8.80
N LEU A 68 8.72 15.01 8.87
CA LEU A 68 7.60 15.35 9.75
C LEU A 68 8.03 15.37 11.23
N ILE A 69 8.79 14.36 11.66
CA ILE A 69 9.30 14.28 13.04
C ILE A 69 10.28 15.42 13.33
N LYS A 70 11.13 15.80 12.36
CA LYS A 70 12.08 16.91 12.48
C LYS A 70 11.38 18.27 12.59
N ILE A 71 10.29 18.46 11.86
CA ILE A 71 9.43 19.65 11.95
C ILE A 71 8.77 19.72 13.33
N LEU A 72 8.22 18.60 13.81
CA LEU A 72 7.49 18.54 15.08
C LEU A 72 8.41 18.80 16.28
N ILE A 73 9.62 18.24 16.27
CA ILE A 73 10.66 18.51 17.29
C ILE A 73 11.09 19.98 17.26
N ARG A 74 11.27 20.57 16.08
CA ARG A 74 11.69 21.97 15.94
C ARG A 74 10.63 22.94 16.48
N ILE A 75 9.35 22.65 16.24
CA ILE A 75 8.23 23.43 16.81
C ILE A 75 8.22 23.32 18.34
N ASN A 76 8.39 22.11 18.89
CA ASN A 76 8.38 21.90 20.34
C ASN A 76 9.58 22.56 21.05
N LEU A 77 10.74 22.65 20.38
CA LEU A 77 11.94 23.31 20.90
C LEU A 77 11.81 24.85 20.92
N SER A 78 11.14 25.44 19.94
CA SER A 78 10.85 26.89 19.90
C SER A 78 9.79 27.34 20.92
N ILE A 79 8.97 26.42 21.43
CA ILE A 79 7.96 26.70 22.47
C ILE A 79 8.57 26.59 23.88
N LYS A 80 9.74 25.95 24.01
CA LYS A 80 10.47 25.74 25.27
C LYS A 80 11.57 26.77 25.57
N ILE A 81 11.76 27.75 24.68
CA ILE A 81 12.65 28.92 24.85
C ILE A 81 11.77 30.11 25.20
#